data_AF-A0A7J3VBD0-F1
#
_entry.id   AF-A0A7J3VBD0-F1
#
_cell.length_a   1.000
_cell.length_b   1.000
_cell.length_c   1.000
_cell.angle_alpha   90.00
_cell.angle_beta   90.00
_cell.angle_gamma   90.00
#
_symmetry.space_group_name_H-M   'P 1'
#
loop_
_entity.id
_entity.type
_entity.pdbx_description
1 polymer ?
#
loop_
_entity_poly.entity_id
_entity_poly.type
_entity_poly.pdbx_seq_one_letter_code
_entity_poly.pdbx_strand_id
1 'polypeptide(L)'
;MIIFAHGDCDGICSAAIVLHKFRDAKLFFTSPAGLLNDLKGISCEDLIIVDIAITSRFKDEICDELKRISAGNMVMYFDHHPLPPNLSEMNIPVNVIFRDEYACTSELVFRYFIGEIHHDMGRVMLYGCIGDYRDDTEFSKTVLNCWDKRELYLDAGVLIEGIEGAGKRNYDFKRALASKLSNNIKPSLNDELVKYALNEASRSDEMRLYVKRNVKVYGCVSYVLDVPWSLGKSAIYARVYGGTIVGIAGESRGGYIDMSIRSIGLRNLNDIVSMVAESLGGVGGGHRDAAGARIEKSKFMDFIHGIDERVRMLMNI
;
A
#
# COMPACT_ATOMS: atom_id res chain seq x y z
N MET A 1 6.73 23.88 -5.26
CA MET A 1 6.93 22.47 -4.86
C MET A 1 5.63 21.69 -5.03
N ILE A 2 5.74 20.50 -5.59
CA ILE A 2 4.66 19.55 -5.84
C ILE A 2 4.95 18.27 -5.04
N ILE A 3 3.90 17.66 -4.50
CA ILE A 3 3.96 16.37 -3.83
C ILE A 3 3.12 15.39 -4.65
N PHE A 4 3.73 14.30 -5.08
CA PHE A 4 3.03 13.13 -5.61
C PHE A 4 2.98 12.06 -4.54
N ALA A 5 1.77 11.64 -4.19
CA ALA A 5 1.55 10.65 -3.14
C ALA A 5 0.61 9.54 -3.58
N HIS A 6 0.73 8.37 -2.98
CA HIS A 6 -0.32 7.36 -3.08
C HIS A 6 -1.56 7.75 -2.27
N GLY A 7 -2.70 7.22 -2.68
CA GLY A 7 -4.01 7.60 -2.15
C GLY A 7 -4.51 6.75 -0.99
N ASP A 8 -3.68 5.88 -0.42
CA ASP A 8 -4.00 5.06 0.75
C ASP A 8 -3.50 5.71 2.06
N CYS A 9 -3.53 4.94 3.14
CA CYS A 9 -3.17 5.45 4.46
C CYS A 9 -1.70 5.88 4.54
N ASP A 10 -0.77 5.09 4.02
CA ASP A 10 0.67 5.39 4.10
C ASP A 10 1.03 6.60 3.22
N GLY A 11 0.55 6.64 1.97
CA GLY A 11 0.75 7.78 1.08
C GLY A 11 0.14 9.08 1.62
N ILE A 12 -1.08 9.04 2.20
CA ILE A 12 -1.72 10.22 2.81
C ILE A 12 -0.95 10.69 4.04
N CYS A 13 -0.50 9.78 4.91
CA CYS A 13 0.28 10.14 6.10
C CYS A 13 1.66 10.70 5.71
N SER A 14 2.32 10.10 4.72
CA SER A 14 3.57 10.58 4.15
C SER A 14 3.41 12.00 3.60
N ALA A 15 2.39 12.23 2.78
CA ALA A 15 2.08 13.55 2.24
C ALA A 15 1.78 14.58 3.34
N ALA A 16 1.07 14.19 4.40
CA ALA A 16 0.77 15.06 5.53
C ALA A 16 2.05 15.49 6.28
N ILE A 17 3.02 14.59 6.44
CA ILE A 17 4.32 14.91 7.06
C ILE A 17 5.11 15.88 6.16
N VAL A 18 5.14 15.64 4.84
CA VAL A 18 5.77 16.57 3.89
C VAL A 18 5.08 17.94 3.92
N LEU A 19 3.75 18.00 3.93
CA LEU A 19 2.97 19.23 4.04
C LEU A 19 3.20 19.96 5.37
N HIS A 20 3.51 19.25 6.46
CA HIS A 20 3.85 19.88 7.74
C HIS A 20 5.13 20.70 7.61
N LYS A 21 6.12 20.18 6.87
CA LYS A 21 7.39 20.83 6.57
C LYS A 21 7.26 21.93 5.52
N PHE A 22 6.56 21.64 4.43
CA PHE A 22 6.38 22.53 3.26
C PHE A 22 4.92 22.92 3.11
N ARG A 23 4.48 23.91 3.92
CA ARG A 23 3.07 24.30 4.07
C ARG A 23 2.38 24.74 2.77
N ASP A 24 3.13 25.29 1.82
CA ASP A 24 2.62 25.79 0.54
C ASP A 24 2.73 24.78 -0.61
N ALA A 25 3.18 23.55 -0.34
CA ALA A 25 3.32 22.53 -1.37
C ALA A 25 1.96 22.05 -1.90
N LYS A 26 1.89 21.77 -3.21
CA LYS A 26 0.67 21.30 -3.86
C LYS A 26 0.65 19.77 -3.91
N LEU A 27 -0.34 19.16 -3.26
CA LEU A 27 -0.50 17.70 -3.22
C LEU A 27 -1.36 17.17 -4.37
N PHE A 28 -0.82 16.21 -5.11
CA PHE A 28 -1.54 15.40 -6.09
C PHE A 28 -1.43 13.92 -5.74
N PHE A 29 -2.53 13.21 -5.85
CA PHE A 29 -2.53 11.76 -5.71
C PHE A 29 -2.30 11.12 -7.07
N THR A 30 -1.36 10.19 -7.11
CA THR A 30 -1.05 9.36 -8.29
C THR A 30 -1.05 7.89 -7.91
N SER A 31 -0.67 7.04 -8.85
CA SER A 31 -0.49 5.60 -8.66
C SER A 31 0.72 5.15 -9.48
N PRO A 32 1.27 3.95 -9.23
CA PRO A 32 2.35 3.41 -10.06
C PRO A 32 2.04 3.44 -11.56
N ALA A 33 0.78 3.17 -11.95
CA ALA A 33 0.34 3.22 -13.34
C ALA A 33 0.16 4.64 -13.91
N GLY A 34 -0.07 5.64 -13.04
CA GLY A 34 -0.27 7.05 -13.41
C GLY A 34 1.02 7.86 -13.45
N LEU A 35 2.04 7.45 -12.70
CA LEU A 35 3.25 8.24 -12.43
C LEU A 35 3.90 8.83 -13.69
N LEU A 36 4.10 8.03 -14.75
CA LEU A 36 4.72 8.50 -15.99
C LEU A 36 3.96 9.67 -16.62
N ASN A 37 2.62 9.57 -16.67
CA ASN A 37 1.80 10.61 -17.28
C ASN A 37 1.79 11.89 -16.44
N ASP A 38 1.80 11.74 -15.11
CA ASP A 38 1.82 12.88 -14.20
C ASP A 38 3.17 13.60 -14.22
N LEU A 39 4.29 12.85 -14.31
CA LEU A 39 5.64 13.42 -14.44
C LEU A 39 5.80 14.26 -15.72
N LYS A 40 5.21 13.83 -16.84
CA LYS A 40 5.19 14.60 -18.10
C LYS A 40 4.49 15.96 -17.95
N GLY A 41 3.60 16.10 -16.98
CA GLY A 41 2.92 17.36 -16.66
C GLY A 41 3.77 18.35 -15.85
N ILE A 42 4.91 17.93 -15.30
CA ILE A 42 5.79 18.77 -14.48
C ILE A 42 6.75 19.56 -15.36
N SER A 43 6.86 20.88 -15.12
CA SER A 43 7.63 21.78 -15.98
C SER A 43 8.82 22.42 -15.29
N CYS A 44 8.62 23.10 -14.15
CA CYS A 44 9.65 23.89 -13.47
C CYS A 44 9.41 23.98 -11.96
N GLU A 45 9.01 22.87 -11.35
CA GLU A 45 8.72 22.79 -9.92
C GLU A 45 9.55 21.71 -9.22
N ASP A 46 10.02 22.02 -8.01
CA ASP A 46 10.52 20.99 -7.08
C ASP A 46 9.45 19.92 -6.84
N LEU A 47 9.88 18.67 -6.76
CA LEU A 47 9.02 17.49 -6.69
C LEU A 47 9.42 16.59 -5.53
N ILE A 48 8.44 16.19 -4.72
CA ILE A 48 8.58 15.13 -3.72
C ILE A 48 7.61 14.01 -4.09
N ILE A 49 8.13 12.80 -4.25
CA ILE A 49 7.35 11.60 -4.52
C ILE A 49 7.38 10.75 -3.26
N VAL A 50 6.20 10.38 -2.75
CA VAL A 50 6.04 9.52 -1.59
C VAL A 50 5.13 8.34 -1.92
N ASP A 51 5.59 7.13 -1.62
CA ASP A 51 4.80 5.90 -1.61
C ASP A 51 4.31 5.45 -2.99
N ILE A 52 5.07 5.74 -4.04
CA ILE A 52 4.72 5.36 -5.42
C ILE A 52 5.82 4.52 -6.03
N ALA A 53 5.55 3.22 -6.18
CA ALA A 53 6.46 2.31 -6.88
C ALA A 53 6.72 2.73 -8.34
N ILE A 54 7.98 2.60 -8.78
CA ILE A 54 8.34 2.66 -10.21
C ILE A 54 7.92 1.33 -10.87
N THR A 55 7.03 1.40 -11.87
CA THR A 55 6.59 0.18 -12.58
C THR A 55 7.64 -0.33 -13.55
N SER A 56 7.88 -1.65 -13.57
CA SER A 56 8.83 -2.29 -14.48
C SER A 56 8.54 -2.02 -15.96
N ARG A 57 7.26 -1.84 -16.32
CA ARG A 57 6.81 -1.58 -17.69
C ARG A 57 7.30 -0.24 -18.25
N PHE A 58 7.41 0.78 -17.41
CA PHE A 58 7.70 2.17 -17.81
C PHE A 58 8.93 2.73 -17.11
N LYS A 59 9.80 1.85 -16.58
CA LYS A 59 10.90 2.26 -15.69
C LYS A 59 11.87 3.21 -16.38
N ASP A 60 12.17 2.98 -17.67
CA ASP A 60 13.15 3.76 -18.41
C ASP A 60 12.58 5.14 -18.73
N GLU A 61 11.32 5.20 -19.17
CA GLU A 61 10.63 6.48 -19.43
C GLU A 61 10.38 7.29 -18.15
N ILE A 62 10.09 6.63 -17.03
CA ILE A 62 9.99 7.29 -15.72
C ILE A 62 11.34 7.89 -15.34
N CYS A 63 12.44 7.16 -15.52
CA CYS A 63 13.78 7.68 -15.25
C CYS A 63 14.13 8.86 -16.16
N ASP A 64 13.77 8.82 -17.44
CA ASP A 64 13.99 9.93 -18.37
C ASP A 64 13.25 11.21 -17.91
N GLU A 65 12.00 11.08 -17.48
CA GLU A 65 11.23 12.22 -16.95
C GLU A 65 11.79 12.74 -15.61
N LEU A 66 12.19 11.84 -14.69
CA LEU A 66 12.84 12.24 -13.44
C LEU A 66 14.15 12.99 -13.71
N LYS A 67 14.95 12.53 -14.68
CA LYS A 67 16.19 13.19 -15.11
C LYS A 67 15.92 14.56 -15.71
N ARG A 68 14.87 14.69 -16.53
CA ARG A 68 14.45 15.98 -17.10
C ARG A 68 14.10 16.98 -16.00
N ILE A 69 13.35 16.55 -14.98
CA ILE A 69 12.91 17.43 -13.89
C ILE A 69 14.10 17.79 -12.98
N SER A 70 14.92 16.81 -12.61
CA SER A 70 16.06 16.99 -11.68
C SER A 70 17.23 17.79 -12.28
N ALA A 71 17.23 18.02 -13.59
CA ALA A 71 18.19 18.90 -14.26
C ALA A 71 18.09 20.38 -13.82
N GLY A 72 16.93 20.82 -13.33
CA GLY A 72 16.70 22.21 -12.92
C GLY A 72 15.94 22.38 -11.60
N ASN A 73 15.45 21.30 -11.00
CA ASN A 73 14.61 21.34 -9.80
C ASN A 73 15.06 20.28 -8.79
N MET A 74 14.72 20.47 -7.51
CA MET A 74 14.93 19.45 -6.48
C MET A 74 13.91 18.32 -6.64
N VAL A 75 14.38 17.08 -6.76
CA VAL A 75 13.54 15.89 -6.76
C VAL A 75 13.92 14.98 -5.60
N MET A 76 12.95 14.67 -4.74
CA MET A 76 13.10 13.75 -3.61
C MET A 76 12.16 12.55 -3.79
N TYR A 77 12.66 11.34 -3.61
CA TYR A 77 11.89 10.10 -3.77
C TYR A 77 11.96 9.24 -2.51
N PHE A 78 10.81 9.01 -1.89
CA PHE A 78 10.62 8.18 -0.70
C PHE A 78 9.68 7.03 -1.03
N ASP A 79 10.14 5.81 -0.85
CA ASP A 79 9.36 4.63 -1.20
C ASP A 79 9.91 3.37 -0.53
N HIS A 80 9.05 2.39 -0.30
CA HIS A 80 9.37 1.12 0.33
C HIS A 80 9.12 -0.10 -0.60
N HIS A 81 8.54 0.10 -1.78
CA HIS A 81 8.26 -0.98 -2.71
C HIS A 81 9.54 -1.50 -3.38
N PRO A 82 9.65 -2.82 -3.67
CA PRO A 82 10.79 -3.35 -4.41
C PRO A 82 11.00 -2.65 -5.76
N LEU A 83 12.26 -2.40 -6.11
CA LEU A 83 12.58 -1.81 -7.41
C LEU A 83 12.41 -2.82 -8.55
N PRO A 84 12.04 -2.37 -9.76
CA PRO A 84 12.09 -3.19 -10.96
C PRO A 84 13.44 -3.88 -11.19
N PRO A 85 13.46 -5.05 -11.86
CA PRO A 85 14.70 -5.68 -12.27
C PRO A 85 15.61 -4.71 -13.05
N ASN A 86 16.91 -4.76 -12.73
CA ASN A 86 17.95 -3.91 -13.32
C ASN A 86 17.82 -2.40 -13.02
N LEU A 87 16.97 -2.00 -12.06
CA LEU A 87 16.97 -0.65 -11.49
C LEU A 87 17.55 -0.71 -10.08
N SER A 88 18.45 0.22 -9.77
CA SER A 88 19.03 0.40 -8.44
C SER A 88 18.88 1.86 -8.02
N GLU A 89 18.99 2.15 -6.73
CA GLU A 89 18.86 3.51 -6.21
C GLU A 89 19.86 4.48 -6.83
N MET A 90 21.08 4.01 -7.12
CA MET A 90 22.13 4.81 -7.78
C MET A 90 21.76 5.25 -9.20
N ASN A 91 20.84 4.54 -9.85
CA ASN A 91 20.45 4.79 -11.24
C ASN A 91 19.13 5.56 -11.35
N ILE A 92 18.46 5.85 -10.24
CA ILE A 92 17.24 6.67 -10.23
C ILE A 92 17.68 8.15 -10.23
N PRO A 93 17.36 8.94 -11.27
CA PRO A 93 17.94 10.27 -11.47
C PRO A 93 17.20 11.35 -10.67
N VAL A 94 17.34 11.28 -9.35
CA VAL A 94 16.78 12.22 -8.37
C VAL A 94 17.88 12.79 -7.48
N ASN A 95 17.63 13.91 -6.82
CA ASN A 95 18.60 14.56 -5.94
C ASN A 95 18.68 13.88 -4.57
N VAL A 96 17.54 13.38 -4.07
CA VAL A 96 17.44 12.64 -2.82
C VAL A 96 16.61 11.38 -3.05
N ILE A 97 17.16 10.25 -2.62
CA ILE A 97 16.45 8.97 -2.57
C ILE A 97 16.59 8.40 -1.15
N PHE A 98 15.46 8.00 -0.57
CA PHE A 98 15.46 7.37 0.76
C PHE A 98 14.43 6.25 0.77
N ARG A 99 14.93 5.02 0.80
CA ARG A 99 14.12 3.80 0.67
C ARG A 99 14.52 2.77 1.72
N ASP A 100 13.53 1.98 2.14
CA ASP A 100 13.73 0.82 2.99
C ASP A 100 12.53 -0.13 2.80
N GLU A 101 12.75 -1.31 2.24
CA GLU A 101 11.67 -2.30 2.05
C GLU A 101 11.16 -2.88 3.38
N TYR A 102 11.87 -2.62 4.49
CA TYR A 102 11.49 -3.02 5.84
C TYR A 102 10.56 -2.03 6.57
N ALA A 103 10.47 -0.78 6.12
CA ALA A 103 9.64 0.26 6.72
C ALA A 103 8.43 0.64 5.85
N CYS A 104 7.52 1.44 6.40
CA CYS A 104 6.49 2.16 5.63
C CYS A 104 7.07 3.50 5.14
N THR A 105 6.50 4.08 4.07
CA THR A 105 6.95 5.38 3.53
C THR A 105 6.77 6.52 4.53
N SER A 106 5.71 6.51 5.33
CA SER A 106 5.49 7.57 6.33
C SER A 106 6.55 7.54 7.44
N GLU A 107 7.11 6.38 7.77
CA GLU A 107 8.29 6.27 8.62
C GLU A 107 9.53 6.87 7.94
N LEU A 108 9.77 6.54 6.67
CA LEU A 108 10.90 7.06 5.90
C LEU A 108 10.90 8.59 5.87
N VAL A 109 9.76 9.20 5.55
CA VAL A 109 9.59 10.65 5.50
C VAL A 109 9.78 11.25 6.90
N PHE A 110 9.21 10.66 7.94
CA PHE A 110 9.37 11.15 9.31
C PHE A 110 10.83 11.09 9.77
N ARG A 111 11.53 9.98 9.53
CA ARG A 111 12.95 9.80 9.87
C ARG A 111 13.83 10.83 9.17
N TYR A 112 13.57 11.08 7.89
CA TYR A 112 14.33 12.06 7.11
C TYR A 112 14.18 13.48 7.68
N PHE A 113 12.97 13.86 8.11
CA PHE A 113 12.68 15.20 8.61
C PHE A 113 12.62 15.33 10.15
N ILE A 114 13.04 14.33 10.93
CA ILE A 114 12.77 14.24 12.38
C ILE A 114 13.26 15.44 13.22
N GLY A 115 14.31 16.14 12.76
CA GLY A 115 14.82 17.37 13.40
C GLY A 115 14.18 18.66 12.87
N GLU A 116 13.31 18.57 11.88
CA GLU A 116 12.77 19.69 11.11
C GLU A 116 11.24 19.82 11.19
N ILE A 117 10.57 18.83 11.80
CA ILE A 117 9.12 18.79 12.02
C ILE A 117 8.81 18.60 13.50
N HIS A 118 7.58 18.93 13.91
CA HIS A 118 7.17 18.76 15.29
C HIS A 118 7.09 17.27 15.68
N HIS A 119 7.59 16.91 16.87
CA HIS A 119 7.65 15.51 17.34
C HIS A 119 6.29 14.79 17.36
N ASP A 120 5.19 15.51 17.64
CA ASP A 120 3.82 14.96 17.55
C ASP A 120 3.46 14.37 16.18
N MET A 121 4.13 14.80 15.10
CA MET A 121 3.93 14.19 13.77
C MET A 121 4.30 12.70 13.76
N GLY A 122 4.96 12.20 14.81
CA GLY A 122 5.13 10.77 15.06
C GLY A 122 3.81 10.01 15.12
N ARG A 123 2.70 10.63 15.55
CA ARG A 123 1.36 10.00 15.46
C ARG A 123 0.93 9.77 14.02
N VAL A 124 1.12 10.78 13.16
CA VAL A 124 0.76 10.72 11.74
C VAL A 124 1.59 9.65 11.03
N MET A 125 2.88 9.59 11.34
CA MET A 125 3.75 8.50 10.89
C MET A 125 3.23 7.13 11.32
N LEU A 126 2.87 6.97 12.60
CA LEU A 126 2.36 5.70 13.11
C LEU A 126 1.01 5.30 12.49
N TYR A 127 0.14 6.26 12.14
CA TYR A 127 -1.09 5.94 11.41
C TYR A 127 -0.80 5.29 10.05
N GLY A 128 0.18 5.81 9.31
CA GLY A 128 0.63 5.23 8.04
C GLY A 128 1.23 3.83 8.22
N CYS A 129 2.13 3.69 9.20
CA CYS A 129 2.73 2.38 9.51
C CYS A 129 1.70 1.33 9.98
N ILE A 130 0.69 1.69 10.78
CA ILE A 130 -0.41 0.76 11.11
C ILE A 130 -1.20 0.41 9.85
N GLY A 131 -1.46 1.39 8.98
CA GLY A 131 -2.17 1.19 7.72
C GLY A 131 -1.46 0.22 6.76
N ASP A 132 -0.13 0.20 6.78
CA ASP A 132 0.70 -0.67 5.95
C ASP A 132 1.19 -1.94 6.69
N TYR A 133 0.72 -2.19 7.91
CA TYR A 133 1.15 -3.31 8.77
C TYR A 133 2.66 -3.32 9.08
N ARG A 134 3.27 -2.13 9.20
CA ARG A 134 4.71 -1.91 9.49
C ARG A 134 4.97 -1.16 10.80
N ASP A 135 4.03 -1.25 11.75
CA ASP A 135 4.19 -0.75 13.12
C ASP A 135 5.09 -1.65 13.99
N ASP A 136 5.93 -2.48 13.36
CA ASP A 136 6.79 -3.48 14.00
C ASP A 136 8.30 -3.23 13.81
N THR A 137 8.71 -2.20 13.07
CA THR A 137 10.12 -1.78 12.98
C THR A 137 10.65 -1.32 14.35
N GLU A 138 11.97 -1.39 14.58
CA GLU A 138 12.56 -0.92 15.85
C GLU A 138 12.26 0.58 16.08
N PHE A 139 12.28 1.36 15.01
CA PHE A 139 11.99 2.79 15.06
C PHE A 139 10.52 3.07 15.35
N SER A 140 9.59 2.47 14.61
CA SER A 140 8.15 2.66 14.84
C SER A 140 7.74 2.21 16.24
N LYS A 141 8.26 1.08 16.74
CA LYS A 141 8.07 0.64 18.14
C LYS A 141 8.54 1.67 19.16
N THR A 142 9.69 2.29 18.91
CA THR A 142 10.24 3.34 19.79
C THR A 142 9.30 4.54 19.86
N VAL A 143 8.78 5.00 18.71
CA VAL A 143 7.84 6.13 18.68
C VAL A 143 6.47 5.73 19.25
N LEU A 144 6.00 4.51 18.97
CA LEU A 144 4.73 3.98 19.48
C LEU A 144 4.70 3.96 21.01
N ASN A 145 5.82 3.61 21.65
CA ASN A 145 5.94 3.60 23.11
C ASN A 145 5.79 4.98 23.76
N CYS A 146 5.80 6.07 22.99
CA CYS A 146 5.55 7.43 23.47
C CYS A 146 4.05 7.79 23.51
N TRP A 147 3.16 6.92 23.03
CA TRP A 147 1.72 7.22 22.87
C TRP A 147 0.82 6.17 23.56
N ASP A 148 -0.39 6.57 23.93
CA ASP A 148 -1.42 5.59 24.33
C ASP A 148 -1.86 4.80 23.09
N LYS A 149 -1.51 3.51 23.04
CA LYS A 149 -1.83 2.64 21.92
C LYS A 149 -3.34 2.52 21.66
N ARG A 150 -4.22 2.63 22.66
CA ARG A 150 -5.66 2.45 22.42
C ARG A 150 -6.21 3.62 21.61
N GLU A 151 -5.82 4.85 21.97
CA GLU A 151 -6.18 6.03 21.18
C GLU A 151 -5.54 6.01 19.79
N LEU A 152 -4.26 5.65 19.71
CA LEU A 152 -3.53 5.62 18.44
C LEU A 152 -4.17 4.65 17.44
N TYR A 153 -4.47 3.42 17.85
CA TYR A 153 -5.09 2.42 16.98
C TYR A 153 -6.56 2.75 16.67
N LEU A 154 -7.26 3.45 17.57
CA LEU A 154 -8.60 3.97 17.26
C LEU A 154 -8.53 4.99 16.12
N ASP A 155 -7.64 5.98 16.22
CA ASP A 155 -7.46 7.00 15.19
C ASP A 155 -6.96 6.40 13.86
N ALA A 156 -6.00 5.46 13.91
CA ALA A 156 -5.54 4.74 12.74
C ALA A 156 -6.69 3.95 12.08
N GLY A 157 -7.50 3.23 12.88
CA GLY A 157 -8.66 2.50 12.38
C GLY A 157 -9.70 3.41 11.73
N VAL A 158 -10.01 4.55 12.36
CA VAL A 158 -10.90 5.58 11.77
C VAL A 158 -10.33 6.10 10.45
N LEU A 159 -9.02 6.34 10.38
CA LEU A 159 -8.37 6.81 9.17
C LEU A 159 -8.46 5.79 8.04
N ILE A 160 -8.07 4.55 8.30
CA ILE A 160 -8.04 3.46 7.31
C ILE A 160 -9.45 3.17 6.78
N GLU A 161 -10.42 2.94 7.67
CA GLU A 161 -11.80 2.65 7.28
C GLU A 161 -12.46 3.86 6.63
N GLY A 162 -12.16 5.06 7.10
CA GLY A 162 -12.70 6.30 6.55
C GLY A 162 -12.21 6.61 5.13
N ILE A 163 -10.92 6.34 4.85
CA ILE A 163 -10.35 6.48 3.49
C ILE A 163 -10.99 5.48 2.53
N GLU A 164 -11.16 4.21 2.94
CA GLU A 164 -11.80 3.18 2.11
C GLU A 164 -13.28 3.52 1.86
N GLY A 165 -14.01 3.89 2.93
CA GLY A 165 -15.43 4.26 2.88
C GLY A 165 -15.72 5.52 2.06
N ALA A 166 -14.79 6.49 2.01
CA ALA A 166 -14.89 7.68 1.17
C ALA A 166 -14.73 7.38 -0.34
N GLY A 167 -14.21 6.19 -0.68
CA GLY A 167 -14.02 5.73 -2.04
C GLY A 167 -12.68 6.13 -2.65
N LYS A 168 -12.15 5.24 -3.52
CA LYS A 168 -10.79 5.34 -4.06
C LYS A 168 -10.48 6.66 -4.78
N ARG A 169 -11.45 7.24 -5.48
CA ARG A 169 -11.28 8.42 -6.36
C ARG A 169 -11.65 9.75 -5.71
N ASN A 170 -12.02 9.78 -4.43
CA ASN A 170 -12.39 11.02 -3.75
C ASN A 170 -11.13 11.82 -3.35
N TYR A 171 -10.40 12.34 -4.34
CA TYR A 171 -9.10 12.97 -4.13
C TYR A 171 -9.19 14.33 -3.42
N ASP A 172 -10.30 15.07 -3.57
CA ASP A 172 -10.52 16.31 -2.83
C ASP A 172 -10.64 16.05 -1.33
N PHE A 173 -11.44 15.05 -0.94
CA PHE A 173 -11.54 14.62 0.45
C PHE A 173 -10.17 14.18 1.00
N LYS A 174 -9.43 13.36 0.26
CA LYS A 174 -8.10 12.89 0.67
C LYS A 174 -7.10 14.04 0.82
N ARG A 175 -7.16 15.08 -0.04
CA ARG A 175 -6.32 16.29 0.09
C ARG A 175 -6.66 17.08 1.34
N ALA A 176 -7.96 17.29 1.60
CA ALA A 176 -8.41 17.95 2.81
C ALA A 176 -7.99 17.18 4.07
N LEU A 177 -8.05 15.84 4.02
CA LEU A 177 -7.59 14.96 5.08
C LEU A 177 -6.08 15.07 5.33
N ALA A 178 -5.25 15.02 4.29
CA ALA A 178 -3.81 15.21 4.40
C ALA A 178 -3.46 16.59 5.00
N SER A 179 -4.20 17.65 4.64
CA SER A 179 -4.06 18.98 5.22
C SER A 179 -4.44 19.03 6.72
N LYS A 180 -5.48 18.32 7.15
CA LYS A 180 -5.81 18.21 8.58
C LYS A 180 -4.73 17.47 9.35
N LEU A 181 -4.23 16.36 8.81
CA LEU A 181 -3.16 15.57 9.41
C LEU A 181 -1.84 16.36 9.50
N SER A 182 -1.51 17.19 8.52
CA SER A 182 -0.31 18.05 8.57
C SER A 182 -0.37 19.11 9.67
N ASN A 183 -1.58 19.45 10.12
CA ASN A 183 -1.85 20.27 11.29
C ASN A 183 -2.00 19.45 12.58
N ASN A 184 -1.62 18.16 12.55
CA ASN A 184 -1.64 17.25 13.70
C ASN A 184 -3.05 17.09 14.31
N ILE A 185 -4.09 17.26 13.49
CA ILE A 185 -5.49 17.03 13.88
C ILE A 185 -5.77 15.53 13.84
N LYS A 186 -6.28 14.99 14.95
CA LYS A 186 -6.62 13.57 15.07
C LYS A 186 -7.71 13.14 14.08
N PRO A 187 -7.60 11.96 13.44
CA PRO A 187 -8.64 11.40 12.57
C PRO A 187 -10.05 11.37 13.19
N SER A 188 -10.16 10.98 14.46
CA SER A 188 -11.44 10.89 15.19
C SER A 188 -12.16 12.23 15.38
N LEU A 189 -11.50 13.36 15.18
CA LEU A 189 -12.11 14.69 15.25
C LEU A 189 -12.72 15.15 13.91
N ASN A 190 -12.65 14.32 12.86
CA ASN A 190 -13.26 14.62 11.57
C ASN A 190 -14.57 13.84 11.42
N ASP A 191 -15.70 14.50 11.70
CA ASP A 191 -17.04 13.89 11.65
C ASP A 191 -17.37 13.17 10.34
N GLU A 192 -16.94 13.73 9.20
CA GLU A 192 -17.15 13.13 7.89
C GLU A 192 -16.35 11.83 7.74
N LEU A 193 -15.08 11.84 8.17
CA LEU A 193 -14.22 10.66 8.16
C LEU A 193 -14.76 9.57 9.10
N VAL A 194 -15.22 9.93 10.30
CA VAL A 194 -15.82 9.00 11.27
C VAL A 194 -17.08 8.35 10.69
N LYS A 195 -17.94 9.12 10.00
CA LYS A 195 -19.12 8.56 9.33
C LYS A 195 -18.74 7.56 8.24
N TYR A 196 -17.74 7.86 7.42
CA TYR A 196 -17.23 6.89 6.45
C TYR A 196 -16.68 5.63 7.13
N ALA A 197 -15.91 5.80 8.19
CA ALA A 197 -15.30 4.71 8.93
C ALA A 197 -16.33 3.76 9.55
N LEU A 198 -17.39 4.28 10.19
CA LEU A 198 -18.44 3.46 10.79
C LEU A 198 -19.23 2.65 9.75
N ASN A 199 -19.53 3.27 8.61
CA ASN A 199 -20.20 2.58 7.50
C ASN A 199 -19.32 1.48 6.92
N GLU A 200 -18.02 1.74 6.73
CA GLU A 200 -17.09 0.76 6.16
C GLU A 200 -16.75 -0.37 7.15
N ALA A 201 -16.68 -0.08 8.45
CA ALA A 201 -16.53 -1.08 9.49
C ALA A 201 -17.72 -2.06 9.50
N SER A 202 -18.95 -1.55 9.37
CA SER A 202 -20.16 -2.38 9.29
C SER A 202 -20.13 -3.29 8.07
N ARG A 203 -19.79 -2.74 6.89
CA ARG A 203 -19.63 -3.51 5.65
C ARG A 203 -18.51 -4.54 5.74
N SER A 204 -17.41 -4.20 6.40
CA SER A 204 -16.28 -5.11 6.61
C SER A 204 -16.69 -6.32 7.46
N ASP A 205 -17.56 -6.15 8.46
CA ASP A 205 -18.07 -7.27 9.26
C ASP A 205 -19.06 -8.16 8.47
N GLU A 206 -19.93 -7.56 7.67
CA GLU A 206 -20.81 -8.29 6.75
C GLU A 206 -19.99 -9.14 5.76
N MET A 207 -18.96 -8.53 5.16
CA MET A 207 -18.01 -9.20 4.27
C MET A 207 -17.32 -10.36 4.98
N ARG A 208 -16.84 -10.15 6.21
CA ARG A 208 -16.21 -11.20 7.02
C ARG A 208 -17.13 -12.40 7.19
N LEU A 209 -18.42 -12.18 7.49
CA LEU A 209 -19.42 -13.24 7.62
C LEU A 209 -19.72 -13.93 6.29
N TYR A 210 -19.74 -13.18 5.18
CA TYR A 210 -19.88 -13.74 3.85
C TYR A 210 -18.70 -14.66 3.50
N VAL A 211 -17.47 -14.20 3.70
CA VAL A 211 -16.26 -14.99 3.45
C VAL A 211 -16.27 -16.27 4.29
N LYS A 212 -16.63 -16.19 5.58
CA LYS A 212 -16.74 -17.36 6.46
C LYS A 212 -17.65 -18.47 5.89
N ARG A 213 -18.75 -18.09 5.22
CA ARG A 213 -19.72 -19.03 4.66
C ARG A 213 -19.31 -19.60 3.31
N ASN A 214 -18.47 -18.88 2.55
CA ASN A 214 -18.19 -19.17 1.15
C ASN A 214 -16.74 -19.58 0.86
N VAL A 215 -15.85 -19.49 1.85
CA VAL A 215 -14.45 -19.87 1.69
C VAL A 215 -14.34 -21.35 1.28
N LYS A 216 -13.49 -21.62 0.29
CA LYS A 216 -13.10 -22.95 -0.15
C LYS A 216 -11.66 -23.21 0.24
N VAL A 217 -11.30 -24.46 0.46
CA VAL A 217 -9.95 -24.87 0.88
C VAL A 217 -9.41 -25.91 -0.07
N TYR A 218 -8.16 -25.73 -0.49
CA TYR A 218 -7.35 -26.70 -1.22
C TYR A 218 -5.94 -26.71 -0.64
N GLY A 219 -5.56 -27.80 0.03
CA GLY A 219 -4.25 -27.92 0.67
C GLY A 219 -3.96 -26.75 1.63
N CYS A 220 -2.87 -26.03 1.38
CA CYS A 220 -2.40 -24.87 2.13
C CYS A 220 -3.01 -23.54 1.67
N VAL A 221 -4.01 -23.56 0.80
CA VAL A 221 -4.65 -22.39 0.18
C VAL A 221 -6.14 -22.35 0.48
N SER A 222 -6.62 -21.21 0.99
CA SER A 222 -8.04 -20.91 1.11
C SER A 222 -8.40 -19.81 0.13
N TYR A 223 -9.57 -19.91 -0.52
CA TYR A 223 -9.96 -18.92 -1.51
C TYR A 223 -11.46 -18.62 -1.53
N VAL A 224 -11.78 -17.41 -1.99
CA VAL A 224 -13.14 -16.94 -2.24
C VAL A 224 -13.14 -16.09 -3.52
N LEU A 225 -14.22 -16.15 -4.30
CA LEU A 225 -14.36 -15.37 -5.53
C LEU A 225 -15.57 -14.45 -5.46
N ASP A 226 -15.49 -13.35 -6.20
CA ASP A 226 -16.58 -12.42 -6.50
C ASP A 226 -17.25 -11.88 -5.23
N VAL A 227 -16.40 -11.55 -4.24
CA VAL A 227 -16.80 -10.85 -3.02
C VAL A 227 -16.93 -9.36 -3.35
N PRO A 228 -18.10 -8.72 -3.20
CA PRO A 228 -18.33 -7.32 -3.60
C PRO A 228 -17.73 -6.29 -2.62
N TRP A 229 -16.54 -6.57 -2.09
CA TRP A 229 -15.83 -5.78 -1.08
C TRP A 229 -14.31 -5.86 -1.29
N SER A 230 -13.53 -5.27 -0.38
CA SER A 230 -12.06 -5.29 -0.44
C SER A 230 -11.49 -6.70 -0.60
N LEU A 231 -10.82 -6.96 -1.74
CA LEU A 231 -10.13 -8.22 -2.01
C LEU A 231 -9.04 -8.51 -0.97
N GLY A 232 -8.29 -7.48 -0.54
CA GLY A 232 -7.23 -7.64 0.45
C GLY A 232 -7.77 -8.16 1.79
N LYS A 233 -8.79 -7.52 2.35
CA LYS A 233 -9.43 -7.98 3.60
C LYS A 233 -10.09 -9.36 3.42
N SER A 234 -10.72 -9.59 2.27
CA SER A 234 -11.35 -10.87 1.96
C SER A 234 -10.34 -12.02 1.92
N ALA A 235 -9.13 -11.79 1.39
CA ALA A 235 -8.06 -12.78 1.36
C ALA A 235 -7.54 -13.10 2.77
N ILE A 236 -7.43 -12.09 3.65
CA ILE A 236 -7.11 -12.31 5.07
C ILE A 236 -8.16 -13.22 5.71
N TYR A 237 -9.45 -12.90 5.56
CA TYR A 237 -10.52 -13.70 6.15
C TYR A 237 -10.67 -15.08 5.53
N ALA A 238 -10.39 -15.24 4.24
CA ALA A 238 -10.34 -16.56 3.60
C ALA A 238 -9.26 -17.43 4.27
N ARG A 239 -8.05 -16.88 4.48
CA ARG A 239 -6.98 -17.56 5.23
C ARG A 239 -7.42 -17.96 6.64
N VAL A 240 -8.04 -17.03 7.37
CA VAL A 240 -8.47 -17.25 8.77
C VAL A 240 -9.55 -18.31 8.88
N TYR A 241 -10.61 -18.21 8.07
CA TYR A 241 -11.74 -19.14 8.18
C TYR A 241 -11.49 -20.49 7.54
N GLY A 242 -10.62 -20.57 6.53
CA GLY A 242 -10.18 -21.85 5.98
C GLY A 242 -9.01 -22.48 6.76
N GLY A 243 -8.38 -21.75 7.69
CA GLY A 243 -7.33 -22.28 8.55
C GLY A 243 -6.02 -22.60 7.81
N THR A 244 -5.69 -21.84 6.77
CA THR A 244 -4.55 -22.12 5.88
C THR A 244 -3.42 -21.11 6.00
N ILE A 245 -2.30 -21.40 5.34
CA ILE A 245 -1.12 -20.53 5.26
C ILE A 245 -1.38 -19.38 4.29
N VAL A 246 -2.03 -19.66 3.15
CA VAL A 246 -2.34 -18.67 2.12
C VAL A 246 -3.85 -18.49 2.01
N GLY A 247 -4.29 -17.22 1.92
CA GLY A 247 -5.65 -16.83 1.57
C GLY A 247 -5.67 -16.04 0.27
N ILE A 248 -6.68 -16.29 -0.56
CA ILE A 248 -6.87 -15.65 -1.87
C ILE A 248 -8.30 -15.13 -1.97
N ALA A 249 -8.45 -13.88 -2.42
CA ALA A 249 -9.73 -13.37 -2.87
C ALA A 249 -9.60 -12.91 -4.31
N GLY A 250 -10.53 -13.33 -5.17
CA GLY A 250 -10.52 -12.99 -6.59
C GLY A 250 -11.78 -12.26 -7.03
N GLU A 251 -11.66 -11.41 -8.05
CA GLU A 251 -12.74 -10.73 -8.75
C GLU A 251 -12.68 -11.09 -10.24
N SER A 252 -13.76 -11.66 -10.75
CA SER A 252 -13.95 -12.01 -12.15
C SER A 252 -14.16 -10.76 -13.00
N ARG A 253 -13.23 -10.45 -13.90
CA ARG A 253 -13.33 -9.33 -14.85
C ARG A 253 -13.09 -9.78 -16.28
N GLY A 254 -14.15 -9.80 -17.08
CA GLY A 254 -14.09 -10.31 -18.45
C GLY A 254 -13.60 -11.77 -18.47
N GLY A 255 -12.52 -12.04 -19.19
CA GLY A 255 -11.87 -13.35 -19.27
C GLY A 255 -10.85 -13.66 -18.15
N TYR A 256 -10.63 -12.73 -17.21
CA TYR A 256 -9.59 -12.82 -16.19
C TYR A 256 -10.16 -12.82 -14.77
N ILE A 257 -9.32 -13.21 -13.80
CA ILE A 257 -9.54 -13.04 -12.37
C ILE A 257 -8.41 -12.16 -11.82
N ASP A 258 -8.80 -11.03 -11.24
CA ASP A 258 -7.93 -10.15 -10.45
C ASP A 258 -7.93 -10.63 -9.00
N MET A 259 -6.77 -10.89 -8.42
CA MET A 259 -6.66 -11.52 -7.11
C MET A 259 -5.80 -10.71 -6.15
N SER A 260 -6.19 -10.77 -4.88
CA SER A 260 -5.34 -10.40 -3.74
C SER A 260 -4.99 -11.66 -2.96
N ILE A 261 -3.71 -11.81 -2.63
CA ILE A 261 -3.16 -12.96 -1.94
C ILE A 261 -2.49 -12.49 -0.65
N ARG A 262 -2.72 -13.22 0.44
CA ARG A 262 -2.19 -12.93 1.77
C ARG A 262 -1.66 -14.21 2.40
N SER A 263 -0.50 -14.14 3.05
CA SER A 263 0.10 -15.30 3.72
C SER A 263 0.52 -15.00 5.15
N ILE A 264 0.80 -16.06 5.91
CA ILE A 264 1.50 -15.97 7.20
C ILE A 264 2.64 -16.99 7.22
N GLY A 265 3.79 -16.60 7.78
CA GLY A 265 4.91 -17.54 8.01
C GLY A 265 5.67 -17.97 6.75
N LEU A 266 5.39 -17.36 5.60
CA LEU A 266 6.19 -17.55 4.40
C LEU A 266 7.36 -16.56 4.38
N ARG A 267 8.49 -16.98 3.79
CA ARG A 267 9.67 -16.10 3.66
C ARG A 267 9.46 -15.02 2.62
N ASN A 268 8.80 -15.32 1.50
CA ASN A 268 8.52 -14.36 0.45
C ASN A 268 7.35 -14.84 -0.45
N LEU A 269 6.17 -14.25 -0.26
CA LEU A 269 4.99 -14.52 -1.09
C LEU A 269 5.14 -13.98 -2.52
N ASN A 270 5.84 -12.85 -2.69
CA ASN A 270 6.05 -12.23 -3.99
C ASN A 270 6.67 -13.21 -5.00
N ASP A 271 7.71 -13.93 -4.60
CA ASP A 271 8.43 -14.84 -5.50
C ASP A 271 7.55 -16.01 -5.94
N ILE A 272 6.75 -16.55 -5.00
CA ILE A 272 5.83 -17.66 -5.27
C ILE A 272 4.73 -17.19 -6.24
N VAL A 273 4.10 -16.06 -5.95
CA VAL A 273 2.98 -15.55 -6.76
C VAL A 273 3.44 -15.12 -8.14
N SER A 274 4.58 -14.44 -8.25
CA SER A 274 5.16 -14.02 -9.53
C SER A 274 5.46 -15.23 -10.41
N MET A 275 6.19 -16.22 -9.86
CA MET A 275 6.56 -17.44 -10.59
C MET A 275 5.32 -18.21 -11.09
N VAL A 276 4.33 -18.46 -10.21
CA VAL A 276 3.15 -19.25 -10.58
C VAL A 276 2.29 -18.48 -11.59
N ALA A 277 2.08 -17.17 -11.40
CA ALA A 277 1.33 -16.35 -12.35
C ALA A 277 1.98 -16.33 -13.73
N GLU A 278 3.30 -16.10 -13.81
CA GLU A 278 4.05 -16.06 -15.06
C GLU A 278 3.99 -17.40 -15.80
N SER A 279 4.10 -18.53 -15.08
CA SER A 279 4.01 -19.87 -15.69
C SER A 279 2.65 -20.14 -16.35
N LEU A 280 1.61 -19.43 -15.92
CA LEU A 280 0.25 -19.50 -16.46
C LEU A 280 -0.04 -18.39 -17.48
N GLY A 281 0.97 -17.61 -17.89
CA GLY A 281 0.82 -16.45 -18.79
C GLY A 281 0.06 -15.28 -18.16
N GLY A 282 -0.01 -15.24 -16.84
CA GLY A 282 -0.55 -14.13 -16.07
C GLY A 282 0.53 -13.17 -15.58
N VAL A 283 0.13 -12.26 -14.69
CA VAL A 283 1.03 -11.32 -14.02
C VAL A 283 0.83 -11.45 -12.51
N GLY A 284 1.91 -11.48 -11.74
CA GLY A 284 1.89 -11.52 -10.28
C GLY A 284 2.99 -10.64 -9.69
N GLY A 285 2.80 -10.21 -8.44
CA GLY A 285 3.82 -9.46 -7.71
C GLY A 285 3.32 -8.82 -6.41
N GLY A 286 4.23 -8.35 -5.57
CA GLY A 286 3.94 -7.64 -4.33
C GLY A 286 5.07 -7.69 -3.31
N HIS A 287 4.71 -7.76 -2.03
CA HIS A 287 5.61 -7.83 -0.88
C HIS A 287 5.67 -9.24 -0.29
N ARG A 288 6.44 -9.36 0.80
CA ARG A 288 6.70 -10.61 1.52
C ARG A 288 5.43 -11.36 1.95
N ASP A 289 4.42 -10.66 2.44
CA ASP A 289 3.21 -11.27 3.04
C ASP A 289 1.91 -10.94 2.28
N ALA A 290 2.02 -10.09 1.25
CA ALA A 290 0.90 -9.56 0.49
C ALA A 290 1.27 -9.42 -0.98
N ALA A 291 0.51 -10.07 -1.87
CA ALA A 291 0.72 -9.98 -3.31
C ALA A 291 -0.61 -9.82 -4.05
N GLY A 292 -0.51 -9.45 -5.32
CA GLY A 292 -1.61 -9.46 -6.28
C GLY A 292 -1.27 -10.33 -7.49
N ALA A 293 -2.29 -10.83 -8.17
CA ALA A 293 -2.10 -11.51 -9.44
C ALA A 293 -3.32 -11.39 -10.35
N ARG A 294 -3.09 -11.45 -11.66
CA ARG A 294 -4.11 -11.51 -12.71
C ARG A 294 -3.84 -12.71 -13.59
N ILE A 295 -4.83 -13.59 -13.70
CA ILE A 295 -4.75 -14.81 -14.52
C ILE A 295 -6.02 -15.02 -15.33
N GLU A 296 -5.95 -15.79 -16.42
CA GLU A 296 -7.13 -16.22 -17.17
C GLU A 296 -8.05 -17.09 -16.31
N LYS A 297 -9.36 -16.91 -16.44
CA LYS A 297 -10.36 -17.65 -15.64
C LYS A 297 -10.21 -19.16 -15.73
N SER A 298 -9.90 -19.68 -16.92
CA SER A 298 -9.70 -21.12 -17.15
C SER A 298 -8.52 -21.69 -16.37
N LYS A 299 -7.52 -20.88 -16.02
CA LYS A 299 -6.30 -21.29 -15.31
C LYS A 299 -6.36 -21.03 -13.80
N PHE A 300 -7.51 -20.61 -13.27
CA PHE A 300 -7.64 -20.27 -11.85
C PHE A 300 -7.30 -21.44 -10.93
N MET A 301 -7.82 -22.64 -11.21
CA MET A 301 -7.52 -23.80 -10.40
C MET A 301 -6.05 -24.24 -10.54
N ASP A 302 -5.46 -24.10 -11.72
CA ASP A 302 -4.03 -24.37 -11.92
C ASP A 302 -3.16 -23.42 -11.07
N PHE A 303 -3.58 -22.15 -10.95
CA PHE A 303 -2.92 -21.20 -10.05
C PHE A 303 -3.04 -21.63 -8.59
N ILE A 304 -4.23 -22.03 -8.13
CA ILE A 304 -4.42 -22.54 -6.76
C ILE A 304 -3.51 -23.74 -6.49
N HIS A 305 -3.45 -24.70 -7.41
CA HIS A 305 -2.59 -25.88 -7.30
C HIS A 305 -1.10 -25.50 -7.27
N GLY A 306 -0.68 -24.60 -8.16
CA GLY A 306 0.71 -24.14 -8.22
C GLY A 306 1.15 -23.41 -6.94
N ILE A 307 0.28 -22.61 -6.32
CA ILE A 307 0.57 -21.99 -5.03
C ILE A 307 0.68 -23.05 -3.92
N ASP A 308 -0.26 -24.01 -3.85
CA ASP A 308 -0.22 -25.10 -2.86
C ASP A 308 1.09 -25.91 -2.95
N GLU A 309 1.44 -26.36 -4.16
CA GLU A 309 2.65 -27.15 -4.40
C GLU A 309 3.91 -26.40 -3.93
N ARG A 310 4.04 -25.12 -4.30
CA ARG A 310 5.21 -24.31 -3.91
C ARG A 310 5.27 -24.07 -2.41
N VAL A 311 4.15 -23.80 -1.76
CA VAL A 311 4.09 -23.61 -0.31
C VAL A 311 4.50 -24.89 0.42
N ARG A 312 3.97 -26.04 0.00
CA ARG A 312 4.33 -27.35 0.55
C ARG A 312 5.82 -27.65 0.41
N MET A 313 6.40 -27.42 -0.77
CA MET A 313 7.83 -27.59 -1.01
C MET A 313 8.69 -26.71 -0.09
N LEU A 314 8.31 -25.45 0.13
CA LEU A 314 9.09 -24.51 0.94
C LEU A 314 8.97 -24.80 2.45
N MET A 315 7.84 -25.36 2.87
CA MET A 315 7.54 -25.64 4.28
C MET A 315 7.81 -27.09 4.69
N ASN A 316 8.17 -27.97 3.74
CA ASN A 316 8.36 -29.41 3.94
C ASN A 316 7.12 -30.11 4.54
N ILE A 317 5.91 -29.83 4.00
CA ILE A 317 4.62 -30.35 4.47
C ILE A 317 3.77 -30.99 3.36
#